data_AF-A0A662ILI7-F1
#
_entry.id   AF-A0A662ILI7-F1
#
_cell.length_a   1.000
_cell.length_b   1.000
_cell.length_c   1.000
_cell.angle_alpha   90.00
_cell.angle_beta   90.00
_cell.angle_gamma   90.00
#
_symmetry.space_group_name_H-M   'P 1'
#
loop_
_entity.id
_entity.type
_entity.pdbx_description
1 polymer ?
#
loop_
_entity_poly.entity_id
_entity_poly.type
_entity_poly.pdbx_seq_one_letter_code
_entity_poly.pdbx_strand_id
1 'polypeptide(L)'
;MKGEVEKVWKNETSDGRRYEVIQINGERYSLWDEEYFGRVQEGQVIEFDFRESGDFKNITRIYGQGEAKNEERGYDEQRLRKIIKMSCLRSASRVLTGSKIPSGERAEKV
;
A
#
# COMPACT_ATOMS: atom_id res chain seq x y z
N MET A 1 12.76 10.91 4.43
CA MET A 1 14.21 11.13 4.68
C MET A 1 14.95 11.08 3.35
N LYS A 2 16.03 11.83 3.12
CA LYS A 2 16.78 11.83 1.85
C LYS A 2 18.22 11.37 2.05
N GLY A 3 18.73 10.52 1.17
CA GLY A 3 20.12 10.07 1.23
C GLY A 3 20.61 9.40 -0.04
N GLU A 4 21.93 9.25 -0.14
CA GLU A 4 22.58 8.56 -1.25
C GLU A 4 22.77 7.08 -0.92
N VAL A 5 22.39 6.22 -1.85
CA VAL A 5 22.55 4.78 -1.73
C VAL A 5 24.01 4.44 -2.01
N GLU A 6 24.71 3.97 -0.99
CA GLU A 6 26.10 3.57 -1.10
C GLU A 6 26.23 2.14 -1.61
N LYS A 7 25.44 1.22 -1.07
CA LYS A 7 25.49 -0.22 -1.37
C LYS A 7 24.13 -0.89 -1.25
N VAL A 8 23.91 -1.91 -2.07
CA VAL A 8 22.71 -2.75 -2.03
C VAL A 8 23.10 -4.23 -1.97
N TRP A 9 22.59 -4.96 -0.98
CA TRP A 9 22.76 -6.40 -0.85
C TRP A 9 21.43 -7.12 -1.04
N LYS A 10 21.44 -8.21 -1.81
CA LYS A 10 20.27 -9.07 -2.01
C LYS A 10 20.40 -10.31 -1.14
N ASN A 11 19.46 -10.48 -0.22
CA ASN A 11 19.46 -11.57 0.74
C ASN A 11 18.18 -12.39 0.63
N GLU A 12 18.25 -13.60 1.19
CA GLU A 12 17.11 -14.50 1.32
C GLU A 12 17.08 -15.02 2.75
N THR A 13 15.87 -15.06 3.31
CA THR A 13 15.61 -15.61 4.64
C THR A 13 15.60 -17.14 4.55
N SER A 14 15.84 -17.83 5.66
CA SER A 14 15.71 -19.30 5.74
C SER A 14 14.33 -19.84 5.31
N ASP A 15 13.28 -19.01 5.43
CA ASP A 15 11.91 -19.31 4.97
C ASP A 15 11.67 -19.01 3.47
N GLY A 16 12.70 -18.62 2.71
CA GLY A 16 12.61 -18.32 1.28
C GLY A 16 12.12 -16.91 0.94
N ARG A 17 11.88 -16.05 1.95
CA ARG A 17 11.49 -14.64 1.74
C ARG A 17 12.71 -13.81 1.39
N ARG A 18 12.63 -13.08 0.27
CA ARG A 18 13.72 -12.24 -0.24
C ARG A 18 13.64 -10.85 0.37
N TYR A 19 14.80 -10.26 0.64
CA TYR A 19 14.90 -8.88 1.12
C TYR A 19 16.20 -8.25 0.64
N GLU A 20 16.19 -6.93 0.48
CA GLU A 20 17.38 -6.16 0.15
C GLU A 20 17.84 -5.38 1.38
N VAL A 21 19.14 -5.27 1.58
CA VAL A 21 19.73 -4.36 2.59
C VAL A 21 20.37 -3.21 1.83
N ILE A 22 19.98 -1.99 2.18
CA ILE A 22 20.41 -0.77 1.51
C ILE A 22 21.20 0.05 2.53
N GLN A 23 22.43 0.43 2.19
CA GLN A 23 23.23 1.36 2.97
C GLN A 23 23.03 2.78 2.44
N ILE A 24 22.55 3.67 3.30
CA ILE A 24 22.28 5.07 2.96
C ILE A 24 22.94 5.95 4.01
N ASN A 25 23.85 6.83 3.60
CA ASN A 25 24.62 7.73 4.48
C ASN A 25 25.28 7.00 5.67
N GLY A 26 25.90 5.84 5.43
CA GLY A 26 26.52 5.01 6.47
C GLY A 26 25.58 4.19 7.37
N GLU A 27 24.26 4.35 7.25
CA GLU A 27 23.27 3.55 8.00
C GLU A 27 22.67 2.43 7.14
N ARG A 28 22.33 1.29 7.76
CA ARG A 28 21.74 0.14 7.07
C ARG A 28 20.24 0.07 7.27
N TYR A 29 19.54 -0.16 6.17
CA TYR A 29 18.09 -0.29 6.14
C TYR A 29 17.69 -1.57 5.40
N SER A 30 16.67 -2.26 5.91
CA SER A 30 16.13 -3.47 5.29
C SER A 30 14.89 -3.12 4.46
N LEU A 31 14.85 -3.55 3.20
CA LEU A 31 13.75 -3.41 2.26
C LEU A 31 13.14 -4.79 2.01
N TRP A 32 11.88 -4.95 2.38
CA TRP A 32 11.15 -6.22 2.25
C TRP A 32 10.14 -6.22 1.10
N ASP A 33 9.87 -5.04 0.55
CA ASP A 33 8.87 -4.87 -0.48
C ASP A 33 9.50 -5.11 -1.86
N GLU A 34 9.12 -6.23 -2.46
CA GLU A 34 9.70 -6.72 -3.72
C GLU A 34 9.42 -5.77 -4.90
N GLU A 35 8.39 -4.92 -4.81
CA GLU A 35 8.06 -3.94 -5.86
C GLU A 35 9.16 -2.90 -6.07
N TYR A 36 9.94 -2.65 -5.01
CA TYR A 36 11.07 -1.72 -5.03
C TYR A 36 12.40 -2.39 -5.37
N PHE A 37 12.45 -3.73 -5.43
CA PHE A 37 13.69 -4.44 -5.75
C PHE A 37 14.17 -4.06 -7.15
N GLY A 38 15.45 -3.69 -7.25
CA GLY A 38 16.06 -3.23 -8.50
C GLY A 38 15.64 -1.82 -8.97
N ARG A 39 14.69 -1.15 -8.30
CA ARG A 39 14.44 0.29 -8.52
C ARG A 39 15.49 1.17 -7.86
N VAL A 40 16.17 0.62 -6.84
CA VAL A 40 17.22 1.30 -6.09
C VAL A 40 18.58 0.81 -6.59
N GLN A 41 19.42 1.75 -7.03
CA GLN A 41 20.78 1.47 -7.49
C GLN A 41 21.82 2.21 -6.64
N GLU A 42 23.04 1.65 -6.61
CA GLU A 42 24.19 2.29 -5.96
C GLU A 42 24.52 3.63 -6.65
N GLY A 43 24.83 4.66 -5.86
CA GLY A 43 25.06 6.04 -6.30
C GLY A 43 23.77 6.85 -6.53
N GLN A 44 22.59 6.26 -6.31
CA GLN A 44 21.32 6.96 -6.49
C GLN A 44 20.94 7.74 -5.23
N VAL A 45 20.51 9.00 -5.41
CA VAL A 45 19.90 9.77 -4.33
C VAL A 45 18.41 9.51 -4.30
N ILE A 46 17.93 8.93 -3.20
CA ILE A 46 16.51 8.60 -3.01
C ILE A 46 15.95 9.32 -1.78
N GLU A 47 14.65 9.59 -1.83
CA GLU A 47 13.87 9.96 -0.65
C GLU A 47 13.09 8.73 -0.21
N PHE A 48 13.03 8.44 1.09
CA PHE A 48 12.45 7.21 1.62
C PHE A 48 11.92 7.42 3.04
N ASP A 49 10.93 6.61 3.41
CA ASP A 49 10.46 6.49 4.78
C ASP A 49 10.82 5.12 5.33
N PHE A 50 11.15 5.08 6.61
CA PHE A 50 11.45 3.86 7.32
C PHE A 50 10.69 3.78 8.65
N ARG A 51 10.47 2.55 9.10
CA ARG A 51 9.98 2.24 10.43
C ARG A 51 11.05 1.49 11.19
N GLU A 52 11.34 1.95 12.40
CA GLU A 52 12.20 1.27 13.33
C GLU A 52 11.40 0.22 14.11
N SER A 53 11.95 -0.99 14.23
CA SER A 53 11.35 -2.09 14.99
C SER A 53 12.45 -2.83 15.73
N GLY A 54 12.67 -2.46 17.00
CA GLY A 54 13.84 -2.90 17.75
C GLY A 54 15.11 -2.28 17.16
N ASP A 55 16.14 -3.10 16.95
CA ASP A 55 17.44 -2.65 16.41
C ASP A 55 17.46 -2.51 14.87
N PHE A 56 16.34 -2.77 14.20
CA PHE A 56 16.25 -2.83 12.75
C PHE A 56 15.46 -1.65 12.17
N LYS A 57 16.03 -1.02 11.14
CA LYS A 57 15.38 0.04 10.36
C LYS A 57 14.85 -0.55 9.06
N ASN A 58 13.52 -0.62 8.91
CA ASN A 58 12.88 -1.19 7.73
C ASN A 58 12.34 -0.08 6.83
N ILE A 59 12.73 -0.05 5.56
CA ILE A 59 12.18 0.89 4.58
C ILE A 59 10.74 0.49 4.28
N THR A 60 9.83 1.46 4.40
CA THR A 60 8.40 1.27 4.12
C THR A 60 7.98 1.88 2.80
N ARG A 61 8.65 2.94 2.34
CA ARG A 61 8.34 3.64 1.08
C ARG A 61 9.59 4.26 0.49
N ILE A 62 9.72 4.22 -0.83
CA ILE A 62 10.79 4.88 -1.58
C ILE A 62 10.18 5.81 -2.63
N TYR A 63 10.55 7.08 -2.56
CA TYR A 63 10.16 8.15 -3.46
C TYR A 63 11.30 8.38 -4.46
N GLY A 64 11.22 7.70 -5.62
CA GLY A 64 12.16 7.84 -6.73
C GLY A 64 11.69 8.86 -7.77
N GLN A 65 12.63 9.57 -8.41
CA GLN A 65 12.34 10.49 -9.52
C GLN A 65 11.73 9.74 -10.72
N GLY A 66 10.41 9.85 -10.87
CA GLY A 66 9.69 9.36 -12.05
C GLY A 66 8.20 9.17 -11.81
N GLU A 67 7.80 8.82 -10.59
CA GLU A 67 6.39 8.66 -10.26
C GLU A 67 5.98 9.75 -9.29
N ALA A 68 5.43 10.81 -9.87
CA ALA A 68 4.71 11.84 -9.15
C ALA A 68 3.70 11.19 -8.21
N LYS A 69 3.91 11.34 -6.90
CA LYS A 69 2.89 11.36 -5.83
C LYS A 69 1.53 10.78 -6.24
N ASN A 70 1.37 9.46 -6.31
CA ASN A 70 0.05 8.89 -6.63
C ASN A 70 -0.36 7.64 -5.85
N GLU A 71 0.23 7.37 -4.69
CA GLU A 71 -0.10 6.15 -3.95
C GLU A 71 -0.98 6.34 -2.70
N GLU A 72 -1.24 7.56 -2.26
CA GLU A 72 -2.22 7.78 -1.19
C GLU A 72 -3.67 7.91 -1.68
N ARG A 73 -3.91 8.04 -3.00
CA ARG A 73 -5.28 8.15 -3.53
C ARG A 73 -6.00 6.81 -3.70
N GLY A 74 -5.27 5.73 -4.00
CA GLY A 74 -5.89 4.45 -4.34
C GLY A 74 -6.53 3.71 -3.14
N TYR A 75 -5.83 3.69 -2.00
CA TYR A 75 -6.28 2.96 -0.81
C TYR A 75 -7.49 3.63 -0.15
N ASP A 76 -7.49 4.96 -0.08
CA ASP A 76 -8.62 5.73 0.44
C ASP A 76 -9.82 5.68 -0.49
N GLU A 77 -9.64 5.74 -1.82
CA GLU A 77 -10.76 5.69 -2.75
C GLU A 77 -11.49 4.34 -2.72
N GLN A 78 -10.77 3.21 -2.64
CA GLN A 78 -11.39 1.89 -2.53
C GLN A 78 -12.18 1.75 -1.21
N ARG A 79 -11.62 2.22 -0.09
CA ARG A 79 -12.30 2.20 1.22
C ARG A 79 -13.52 3.13 1.22
N LEU A 80 -13.40 4.33 0.67
CA LEU A 80 -14.48 5.31 0.54
C LEU A 80 -15.62 4.76 -0.33
N ARG A 81 -15.30 4.16 -1.47
CA ARG A 81 -16.29 3.48 -2.35
C ARG A 81 -17.03 2.37 -1.61
N LYS A 82 -16.32 1.58 -0.79
CA LYS A 82 -16.94 0.52 0.02
C LYS A 82 -17.90 1.10 1.07
N ILE A 83 -17.52 2.19 1.74
CA ILE A 83 -18.38 2.88 2.71
C ILE A 83 -19.64 3.44 2.04
N ILE A 84 -19.49 4.09 0.88
CA ILE A 84 -20.63 4.63 0.10
C ILE A 84 -21.59 3.50 -0.30
N LYS A 85 -21.08 2.39 -0.84
CA LYS A 85 -21.91 1.23 -1.21
C LYS A 85 -22.68 0.67 -0.02
N MET A 86 -22.02 0.48 1.12
CA MET A 86 -22.66 -0.03 2.34
C MET A 86 -23.70 0.95 2.90
N SER A 87 -23.42 2.25 2.87
CA SER A 87 -24.36 3.30 3.28
C SER A 87 -25.61 3.32 2.40
N CYS A 88 -25.44 3.29 1.08
CA CYS A 88 -26.55 3.25 0.13
C CYS A 88 -27.40 2.00 0.31
N LEU A 89 -26.78 0.82 0.45
CA LEU A 89 -27.49 -0.44 0.69
C LEU A 89 -28.29 -0.40 2.00
N ARG A 90 -27.70 0.13 3.08
CA ARG A 90 -28.37 0.26 4.38
C ARG A 90 -29.57 1.22 4.32
N SER A 91 -29.42 2.34 3.63
CA SER A 91 -30.51 3.31 3.44
C SER A 91 -31.62 2.73 2.57
N ALA A 92 -31.28 2.10 1.45
CA ALA A 92 -32.25 1.42 0.58
C ALA A 92 -33.00 0.31 1.32
N SER A 93 -32.28 -0.51 2.11
CA SER A 93 -32.88 -1.55 2.94
C SER A 93 -33.90 -0.97 3.94
N ARG A 94 -33.58 0.14 4.62
CA ARG A 94 -34.51 0.80 5.55
C ARG A 94 -35.78 1.29 4.86
N VAL A 95 -35.64 1.92 3.69
CA VAL A 95 -36.79 2.37 2.88
C VAL A 95 -37.64 1.17 2.48
N LEU A 96 -37.02 0.10 1.99
CA LEU A 96 -37.71 -1.12 1.56
C LEU A 96 -38.41 -1.86 2.71
N THR A 97 -37.80 -1.92 3.89
CA THR A 97 -38.42 -2.55 5.07
C THR A 97 -39.60 -1.76 5.63
N GLY A 98 -39.63 -0.44 5.44
CA GLY A 98 -40.76 0.42 5.85
C GLY A 98 -41.85 0.53 4.78
N SER A 99 -41.54 0.21 3.52
CA SER A 99 -42.50 0.24 2.43
C SER A 99 -43.29 -1.07 2.37
N LYS A 100 -44.63 -0.97 2.48
CA LYS A 100 -45.55 -2.09 2.21
C LYS A 100 -45.61 -2.38 0.71
N ILE A 101 -44.50 -2.82 0.11
CA ILE A 101 -44.47 -3.26 -1.28
C ILE A 101 -44.98 -4.71 -1.29
N PRO A 102 -46.14 -5.00 -1.91
CA PRO A 102 -46.64 -6.36 -2.01
C PRO A 102 -45.62 -7.23 -2.75
N SER A 103 -45.40 -8.45 -2.26
CA SER A 103 -44.39 -9.39 -2.76
C SER A 103 -44.55 -9.75 -4.25
N GLY A 104 -45.68 -9.40 -4.88
CA GLY A 104 -46.01 -9.68 -6.28
C GLY A 104 -45.55 -8.64 -7.31
N GLU A 105 -45.04 -7.47 -6.90
CA GLU A 105 -44.46 -6.46 -7.81
C GLU A 105 -42.93 -6.43 -7.76
N ARG A 106 -42.31 -7.54 -7.34
CA ARG A 106 -40.84 -7.67 -7.39
C ARG A 106 -40.45 -8.05 -8.81
N ALA A 107 -39.61 -7.21 -9.43
CA ALA A 107 -39.13 -7.41 -10.79
C ALA A 107 -38.62 -8.85 -10.98
N GLU A 108 -39.19 -9.56 -11.96
CA GLU A 108 -38.70 -10.86 -12.38
C GLU A 108 -37.29 -10.73 -12.92
N LYS A 109 -36.47 -11.72 -12.58
CA LYS A 109 -35.07 -11.81 -12.98
C LYS A 109 -35.03 -12.22 -14.45
N VAL A 110 -34.80 -11.26 -15.36
CA VAL A 110 -34.41 -11.53 -16.75
C VAL A 110 -32.97 -12.01 -16.79
#